data_AF-A0A6J4IB04-F1
#
_entry.id   AF-A0A6J4IB04-F1
#
_cell.length_a   1.000
_cell.length_b   1.000
_cell.length_c   1.000
_cell.angle_alpha   90.00
_cell.angle_beta   90.00
_cell.angle_gamma   90.00
#
_symmetry.space_group_name_H-M   'P 1'
#
loop_
_entity.id
_entity.type
_entity.pdbx_description
1 polymer ?
#
loop_
_entity_poly.entity_id
_entity_poly.type
_entity_poly.pdbx_seq_one_letter_code
_entity_poly.pdbx_strand_id
1 'polypeptide(L)'
;MTKIDVMLSPGYAPISESGAPAPHEAADRAKEAVPMMTIWAECIVSAAHRFAQYDMHGHTYTVRVSVREGVDGFLNAESFRDELMRIRQGVDHRCLNDVLETPTMEELARWFAREVRKEGFDVTEVQITRPEGVGCRLSL
;
A
#
# COMPACT_ATOMS: atom_id res chain seq x y z
N MET A 1 4.68 -35.85 -74.12
CA MET A 1 4.89 -34.42 -73.77
C MET A 1 6.07 -34.37 -72.82
N THR A 2 7.32 -34.36 -73.28
CA THR A 2 8.13 -33.29 -73.92
C THR A 2 8.84 -32.40 -72.88
N LYS A 3 10.17 -32.61 -72.77
CA LYS A 3 11.28 -31.63 -72.57
C LYS A 3 11.50 -30.98 -71.18
N ILE A 4 12.70 -31.16 -70.58
CA ILE A 4 13.88 -30.23 -70.54
C ILE A 4 13.81 -29.34 -69.28
N ASP A 5 14.86 -28.96 -68.56
CA ASP A 5 16.25 -29.39 -68.30
C ASP A 5 16.81 -28.32 -67.32
N VAL A 6 17.85 -28.67 -66.56
CA VAL A 6 18.98 -27.79 -66.18
C VAL A 6 18.90 -26.80 -64.98
N MET A 7 20.00 -26.86 -64.18
CA MET A 7 20.65 -25.84 -63.30
C MET A 7 20.04 -25.59 -61.91
N LEU A 8 20.75 -25.45 -60.77
CA LEU A 8 22.15 -25.17 -60.39
C LEU A 8 22.38 -25.56 -58.90
N SER A 9 23.52 -26.20 -58.60
CA SER A 9 24.53 -25.95 -57.52
C SER A 9 24.18 -25.53 -56.06
N PRO A 10 25.11 -25.75 -55.10
CA PRO A 10 24.81 -26.09 -53.70
C PRO A 10 24.75 -24.88 -52.76
N GLY A 11 23.80 -24.90 -51.82
CA GLY A 11 23.67 -23.89 -50.76
C GLY A 11 24.16 -24.42 -49.41
N TYR A 12 25.32 -23.95 -48.99
CA TYR A 12 25.88 -24.04 -47.64
C TYR A 12 24.95 -23.33 -46.64
N ALA A 13 24.53 -24.03 -45.58
CA ALA A 13 23.74 -23.44 -44.50
C ALA A 13 24.66 -22.81 -43.45
N PRO A 14 24.44 -21.54 -43.05
CA PRO A 14 24.96 -21.05 -41.78
C PRO A 14 23.91 -21.20 -40.67
N ILE A 15 24.37 -21.82 -39.60
CA ILE A 15 23.91 -21.82 -38.22
C ILE A 15 23.22 -20.50 -37.78
N SER A 16 22.01 -20.60 -37.23
CA SER A 16 21.35 -19.49 -36.53
C SER A 16 21.96 -19.34 -35.14
N GLU A 17 22.74 -18.29 -34.92
CA GLU A 17 23.08 -17.83 -33.57
C GLU A 17 21.81 -17.32 -32.88
N SER A 18 21.46 -17.94 -31.76
CA SER A 18 20.46 -17.43 -30.83
C SER A 18 21.02 -16.17 -30.17
N GLY A 19 20.74 -15.01 -30.76
CA GLY A 19 21.10 -13.72 -30.21
C GLY A 19 20.40 -13.47 -28.88
N ALA A 20 21.17 -13.24 -27.83
CA ALA A 20 20.69 -12.56 -26.63
C ALA A 20 20.14 -11.17 -27.03
N PRO A 21 19.09 -10.67 -26.35
CA PRO A 21 18.48 -9.39 -26.72
C PRO A 21 19.50 -8.25 -26.65
N ALA A 22 19.35 -7.30 -27.57
CA ALA A 22 20.27 -6.17 -27.68
C ALA A 22 20.14 -5.26 -26.44
N PRO A 23 21.24 -4.62 -25.98
CA PRO A 23 21.25 -3.83 -24.75
C PRO A 23 20.24 -2.66 -24.72
N HIS A 24 19.71 -2.24 -25.88
CA HIS A 24 18.65 -1.22 -25.94
C HIS A 24 17.26 -1.76 -25.51
N GLU A 25 16.97 -3.06 -25.68
CA GLU A 25 15.71 -3.67 -25.21
C GLU A 25 15.68 -3.86 -23.69
N ALA A 26 16.86 -3.96 -23.05
CA ALA A 26 16.99 -3.94 -21.60
C ALA A 26 16.87 -2.52 -21.02
N ALA A 27 17.30 -1.50 -21.78
CA ALA A 27 17.25 -0.10 -21.37
C ALA A 27 15.82 0.49 -21.37
N ASP A 28 14.94 0.01 -22.25
CA ASP A 28 13.52 0.43 -22.32
C ASP A 28 12.67 -0.06 -21.12
N ARG A 29 13.23 -0.92 -20.26
CA ARG A 29 12.54 -1.46 -19.07
C ARG A 29 12.90 -0.75 -17.76
N ALA A 30 13.76 0.27 -17.79
CA ALA A 30 13.71 1.30 -16.76
C ALA A 30 12.56 2.25 -17.09
N LYS A 31 11.32 1.73 -17.12
CA LYS A 31 10.12 2.58 -17.05
C LYS A 31 10.33 3.48 -15.85
N GLU A 32 10.53 4.77 -16.11
CA GLU A 32 10.67 5.81 -15.12
C GLU A 32 9.57 5.57 -14.07
N ALA A 33 9.98 5.12 -12.88
CA ALA A 33 9.02 4.74 -11.85
C ALA A 33 8.25 6.01 -11.52
N VAL A 34 6.98 6.05 -11.90
CA VAL A 34 6.12 7.20 -11.59
C VAL A 34 6.21 7.39 -10.08
N PRO A 35 6.65 8.57 -9.61
CA PRO A 35 6.84 8.81 -8.19
C PRO A 35 5.50 8.59 -7.47
N MET A 36 5.51 7.72 -6.46
CA MET A 36 4.30 7.44 -5.69
C MET A 36 3.98 8.64 -4.79
N MET A 37 2.85 9.29 -5.04
CA MET A 37 2.30 10.29 -4.13
C MET A 37 1.35 9.62 -3.12
N THR A 38 1.43 10.08 -1.87
CA THR A 38 0.49 9.69 -0.81
C THR A 38 -0.19 10.90 -0.22
N ILE A 39 -1.50 10.80 -0.03
CA ILE A 39 -2.31 11.79 0.68
C ILE A 39 -2.55 11.26 2.09
N TRP A 40 -2.47 12.11 3.10
CA TRP A 40 -2.72 11.69 4.49
C TRP A 40 -3.74 12.58 5.18
N ALA A 41 -4.40 12.00 6.17
CA ALA A 41 -5.24 12.69 7.12
C ALA A 41 -4.92 12.21 8.54
N GLU A 42 -5.27 13.03 9.53
CA GLU A 42 -5.07 12.72 10.94
C GLU A 42 -6.37 12.81 11.72
N CYS A 43 -6.46 11.97 12.75
CA CYS A 43 -7.52 12.03 13.74
C CYS A 43 -6.99 11.70 15.15
N ILE A 44 -7.71 12.11 16.19
CA ILE A 44 -7.32 11.88 17.59
C ILE A 44 -8.25 10.85 18.22
N VAL A 45 -7.75 9.71 18.65
CA VAL A 45 -8.56 8.69 19.34
C VAL A 45 -8.31 8.78 20.85
N SER A 46 -9.35 9.00 21.64
CA SER A 46 -9.28 8.88 23.10
C SER A 46 -9.94 7.56 23.52
N ALA A 47 -9.17 6.59 24.00
CA ALA A 47 -9.70 5.26 24.30
C ALA A 47 -9.07 4.67 25.57
N ALA A 48 -9.82 3.78 26.21
CA ALA A 48 -9.36 3.02 27.37
C ALA A 48 -8.96 1.61 26.96
N HIS A 49 -8.01 1.01 27.68
CA HIS A 49 -7.67 -0.39 27.54
C HIS A 49 -7.02 -0.97 28.80
N ARG A 50 -6.85 -2.28 28.81
CA ARG A 50 -6.07 -3.00 29.81
C ARG A 50 -5.29 -4.15 29.20
N PHE A 51 -4.21 -4.54 29.87
CA PHE A 51 -3.45 -5.75 29.59
C PHE A 51 -3.51 -6.68 30.81
N ALA A 52 -3.08 -7.94 30.67
CA ALA A 52 -3.01 -8.84 31.82
C ALA A 52 -2.11 -8.30 32.96
N GLN A 53 -1.10 -7.51 32.60
CA GLN A 53 -0.10 -6.95 33.52
C GLN A 53 -0.43 -5.52 34.01
N TYR A 54 -1.43 -4.85 33.44
CA TYR A 54 -1.74 -3.44 33.71
C TYR A 54 -3.25 -3.23 33.88
N ASP A 55 -3.63 -2.44 34.89
CA ASP A 55 -5.03 -2.07 35.13
C ASP A 55 -5.65 -1.26 33.98
N MET A 56 -6.96 -1.09 34.03
CA MET A 56 -7.69 -0.24 33.10
C MET A 56 -7.17 1.18 33.16
N HIS A 57 -6.74 1.71 32.01
CA HIS A 57 -6.27 3.07 31.85
C HIS A 57 -6.57 3.56 30.43
N GLY A 58 -6.37 4.84 30.16
CA GLY A 58 -6.63 5.42 28.84
C GLY A 58 -5.46 6.18 28.28
N HIS A 59 -5.47 6.33 26.97
CA HIS A 59 -4.53 7.16 26.22
C HIS A 59 -5.28 7.99 25.18
N THR A 60 -4.65 9.10 24.82
CA THR A 60 -4.97 9.83 23.62
C THR A 60 -3.96 9.45 22.55
N TYR A 61 -4.44 8.94 21.43
CA TYR A 61 -3.63 8.55 20.28
C TYR A 61 -3.83 9.56 19.15
N THR A 62 -2.75 9.99 18.51
CA THR A 62 -2.81 10.62 17.19
C THR A 62 -2.64 9.53 16.16
N VAL A 63 -3.62 9.40 15.26
CA VAL A 63 -3.62 8.42 14.18
C VAL A 63 -3.51 9.17 12.86
N ARG A 64 -2.43 8.91 12.12
CA ARG A 64 -2.24 9.37 10.75
C ARG A 64 -2.39 8.18 9.81
N VAL A 65 -3.24 8.33 8.80
CA VAL A 65 -3.40 7.33 7.73
C VAL A 65 -2.98 7.96 6.42
N SER A 66 -2.09 7.29 5.70
CA SER A 66 -1.64 7.67 4.37
C SER A 66 -2.20 6.69 3.35
N VAL A 67 -2.73 7.23 2.26
CA VAL A 67 -3.29 6.49 1.13
C VAL A 67 -2.62 6.94 -0.15
N ARG A 68 -2.54 6.06 -1.14
CA ARG A 68 -2.10 6.43 -2.49
C ARG A 68 -3.09 7.44 -3.09
N GLU A 69 -2.59 8.33 -3.93
CA GLU A 69 -3.46 9.16 -4.78
C GLU A 69 -4.44 8.33 -5.62
N GLY A 70 -5.53 8.95 -6.06
CA GLY A 70 -6.51 8.31 -6.93
C GLY A 70 -5.89 7.86 -8.27
N VAL A 71 -6.56 6.95 -8.97
CA VAL A 71 -6.11 6.43 -10.28
C VAL A 71 -5.95 7.55 -11.32
N ASP A 72 -6.70 8.64 -11.16
CA ASP A 72 -6.64 9.87 -11.96
C ASP A 72 -5.59 10.89 -11.45
N GLY A 73 -4.80 10.54 -10.44
CA GLY A 73 -3.83 11.41 -9.80
C GLY A 73 -4.45 12.43 -8.83
N PHE A 74 -5.73 12.26 -8.46
CA PHE A 74 -6.39 13.16 -7.54
C PHE A 74 -7.12 12.43 -6.42
N LEU A 75 -6.93 12.91 -5.19
CA LEU A 75 -7.78 12.55 -4.07
C LEU A 75 -8.02 13.80 -3.23
N ASN A 76 -9.29 14.11 -2.96
CA ASN A 76 -9.63 15.21 -2.08
C ASN A 76 -9.29 14.84 -0.62
N ALA A 77 -8.29 15.52 -0.06
CA ALA A 77 -7.82 15.29 1.32
C ALA A 77 -8.88 15.61 2.39
N GLU A 78 -9.78 16.57 2.14
CA GLU A 78 -10.87 16.90 3.07
C GLU A 78 -11.91 15.78 3.10
N SER A 79 -12.31 15.27 1.93
CA SER A 79 -13.22 14.13 1.85
C SER A 79 -12.63 12.86 2.48
N PHE A 80 -11.33 12.62 2.29
CA PHE A 80 -10.63 11.52 2.95
C PHE A 80 -10.57 11.71 4.48
N ARG A 81 -10.31 12.93 4.95
CA ARG A 81 -10.35 13.26 6.38
C ARG A 81 -11.72 13.01 6.97
N ASP A 82 -12.80 13.45 6.32
CA ASP A 82 -14.16 13.26 6.82
C ASP A 82 -14.51 11.77 6.94
N GLU A 83 -14.06 10.97 5.97
CA GLU A 83 -14.20 9.52 5.99
C GLU A 83 -13.38 8.88 7.13
N LEU A 84 -12.13 9.30 7.32
CA LEU A 84 -11.32 8.89 8.47
C LEU A 84 -12.00 9.24 9.81
N MET A 85 -12.65 10.40 9.90
CA MET A 85 -13.40 10.83 11.09
C MET A 85 -14.66 9.99 11.33
N ARG A 86 -15.32 9.48 10.26
CA ARG A 86 -16.40 8.49 10.38
C ARG A 86 -15.88 7.16 10.91
N ILE A 87 -14.82 6.63 10.31
CA ILE A 87 -14.18 5.37 10.72
C ILE A 87 -13.76 5.42 12.19
N ARG A 88 -13.11 6.52 12.60
CA ARG A 88 -12.67 6.76 13.99
C ARG A 88 -13.73 6.47 15.06
N GLN A 89 -15.01 6.69 14.77
CA GLN A 89 -16.11 6.45 15.72
C GLN A 89 -16.22 4.98 16.17
N GLY A 90 -15.61 4.05 15.43
CA GLY A 90 -15.51 2.64 15.80
C GLY A 90 -14.63 2.37 17.03
N VAL A 91 -13.72 3.29 17.37
CA VAL A 91 -12.73 3.11 18.46
C VAL A 91 -12.67 4.28 19.44
N ASP A 92 -13.08 5.48 19.03
CA ASP A 92 -13.04 6.68 19.87
C ASP A 92 -14.07 6.64 21.01
N HIS A 93 -13.63 7.04 22.20
CA HIS A 93 -14.37 6.96 23.46
C HIS A 93 -14.87 5.55 23.81
N ARG A 94 -14.12 4.51 23.41
CA ARG A 94 -14.44 3.10 23.71
C ARG A 94 -13.34 2.43 24.53
N CYS A 95 -13.68 1.26 25.07
CA CYS A 95 -12.72 0.30 25.58
C CYS A 95 -12.18 -0.54 24.41
N LEU A 96 -10.89 -0.42 24.08
CA LEU A 96 -10.29 -1.12 22.95
C LEU A 96 -10.34 -2.64 23.10
N ASN A 97 -10.40 -3.17 24.33
CA ASN A 97 -10.58 -4.60 24.58
C ASN A 97 -11.88 -5.16 23.99
N ASP A 98 -12.89 -4.33 23.73
CA ASP A 98 -14.18 -4.76 23.15
C ASP A 98 -14.15 -4.75 21.61
N VAL A 99 -13.14 -4.12 21.02
CA VAL A 99 -13.06 -3.85 19.57
C VAL A 99 -11.86 -4.54 18.92
N LEU A 100 -10.80 -4.77 19.68
CA LEU A 100 -9.54 -5.37 19.26
C LEU A 100 -9.28 -6.65 20.05
N GLU A 101 -8.78 -7.67 19.37
CA GLU A 101 -8.36 -8.92 20.03
C GLU A 101 -7.21 -8.67 21.01
N THR A 102 -6.23 -7.86 20.60
CA THR A 102 -5.17 -7.36 21.48
C THR A 102 -5.17 -5.84 21.42
N PRO A 103 -5.36 -5.11 22.53
CA PRO A 103 -5.58 -3.66 22.51
C PRO A 103 -4.26 -2.87 22.44
N THR A 104 -3.39 -3.18 21.47
CA THR A 104 -2.11 -2.49 21.28
C THR A 104 -2.19 -1.42 20.20
N MET A 105 -1.15 -0.58 20.10
CA MET A 105 -1.04 0.39 19.01
C MET A 105 -0.89 -0.30 17.66
N GLU A 106 -0.18 -1.44 17.62
CA GLU A 106 0.06 -2.22 16.41
C GLU A 106 -1.25 -2.81 15.87
N GLU A 107 -2.11 -3.35 16.73
CA GLU A 107 -3.43 -3.83 16.31
C GLU A 107 -4.38 -2.68 15.97
N LEU A 108 -4.31 -1.55 16.68
CA LEU A 108 -5.07 -0.36 16.32
C LEU A 108 -4.67 0.16 14.92
N ALA A 109 -3.37 0.13 14.58
CA ALA A 109 -2.88 0.53 13.27
C ALA A 109 -3.39 -0.42 12.17
N ARG A 110 -3.37 -1.74 12.41
CA ARG A 110 -3.96 -2.73 11.50
C ARG A 110 -5.46 -2.58 11.38
N TRP A 111 -6.15 -2.20 12.45
CA TRP A 111 -7.57 -1.92 12.45
C TRP A 111 -7.90 -0.74 11.53
N PHE A 112 -7.22 0.40 11.68
CA PHE A 112 -7.41 1.55 10.79
C PHE A 112 -7.10 1.20 9.34
N ALA A 113 -6.00 0.49 9.06
CA ALA A 113 -5.66 0.07 7.71
C ALA A 113 -6.76 -0.80 7.07
N ARG A 114 -7.34 -1.74 7.84
CA ARG A 114 -8.43 -2.58 7.38
C ARG A 114 -9.72 -1.79 7.14
N GLU A 115 -10.13 -0.96 8.09
CA GLU A 115 -11.40 -0.20 7.96
C GLU A 115 -11.32 0.83 6.83
N VAL A 116 -10.20 1.54 6.67
CA VAL A 116 -10.00 2.48 5.57
C VAL A 116 -9.99 1.77 4.21
N ARG A 117 -9.40 0.57 4.11
CA ARG A 117 -9.46 -0.23 2.87
C ARG A 117 -10.87 -0.68 2.50
N LYS A 118 -11.75 -0.94 3.48
CA LYS A 118 -13.15 -1.31 3.20
C LYS A 118 -13.90 -0.19 2.49
N GLU A 119 -13.49 1.06 2.71
CA GLU A 119 -14.06 2.24 2.06
C GLU A 119 -13.40 2.54 0.69
N GLY A 120 -12.50 1.66 0.22
CA GLY A 120 -11.95 1.70 -1.14
C GLY A 120 -10.64 2.46 -1.29
N PHE A 121 -10.00 2.92 -0.20
CA PHE A 121 -8.71 3.60 -0.28
C PHE A 121 -7.53 2.63 -0.28
N ASP A 122 -6.52 2.92 -1.09
CA ASP A 122 -5.26 2.17 -1.11
C ASP A 122 -4.32 2.67 0.01
N VAL A 123 -4.44 2.09 1.21
CA VAL A 123 -3.62 2.46 2.38
C VAL A 123 -2.18 2.01 2.20
N THR A 124 -1.25 2.97 2.27
CA THR A 124 0.20 2.77 2.19
C THR A 124 0.88 2.81 3.56
N GLU A 125 0.31 3.58 4.51
CA GLU A 125 0.89 3.70 5.84
C GLU A 125 -0.16 4.04 6.91
N VAL A 126 0.01 3.51 8.12
CA VAL A 126 -0.68 3.99 9.33
C VAL A 126 0.35 4.26 10.41
N GLN A 127 0.34 5.48 10.97
CA GLN A 127 1.16 5.86 12.11
C GLN A 127 0.26 6.15 13.31
N ILE A 128 0.65 5.61 14.46
CA ILE A 128 0.00 5.89 15.74
C ILE A 128 1.05 6.45 16.68
N THR A 129 0.78 7.60 17.27
CA THR A 129 1.63 8.20 18.29
C THR A 129 0.81 8.55 19.53
N ARG A 130 1.48 8.62 20.67
CA ARG A 130 0.93 9.15 21.91
C ARG A 130 1.73 10.38 22.38
N PRO A 131 1.15 11.25 23.22
CA PRO A 131 1.82 12.44 23.74
C PRO A 131 3.17 12.17 24.42
N GLU A 132 3.41 10.96 24.92
CA GLU A 132 4.68 10.57 25.57
C GLU A 132 5.85 10.38 24.58
N GLY A 133 5.66 10.67 23.29
CA GLY A 133 6.71 10.54 22.27
C GLY A 133 6.96 9.10 21.82
N VAL A 134 5.98 8.22 22.04
CA VAL A 134 6.02 6.80 21.67
C VAL A 134 4.98 6.50 20.60
N GLY A 135 5.24 5.54 19.74
CA GLY A 135 4.34 5.19 18.66
C GLY A 135 4.76 3.97 17.86
N CYS A 136 3.94 3.61 16.88
CA CYS A 136 4.23 2.56 15.91
C CYS A 136 3.89 3.04 14.50
N ARG A 137 4.47 2.37 13.50
CA ARG A 137 4.22 2.61 12.08
C ARG A 137 4.01 1.27 11.37
N LEU A 138 2.92 1.18 10.63
CA LEU A 138 2.62 0.08 9.73
C LEU A 138 2.79 0.60 8.30
N SER A 139 3.71 -0.02 7.53
CA SER A 139 3.91 0.26 6.10
C SER A 139 3.42 -0.93 5.27
N LEU A 140 2.78 -0.65 4.12
CA LEU A 140 2.02 -1.63 3.34
C LEU A 140 2.36 -1.59 1.85
#